data_AF-A0A969GDZ7-F1
#
_entry.id   AF-A0A969GDZ7-F1
#
_cell.length_a   1.000
_cell.length_b   1.000
_cell.length_c   1.000
_cell.angle_alpha   90.00
_cell.angle_beta   90.00
_cell.angle_gamma   90.00
#
_symmetry.space_group_name_H-M   'P 1'
#
loop_
_entity.id
_entity.type
_entity.pdbx_description
1 polymer ?
#
loop_
_entity_poly.entity_id
_entity_poly.type
_entity_poly.pdbx_seq_one_letter_code
_entity_poly.pdbx_strand_id
1 'polypeptide(L)'
;MNNLRHFLLFTICCLFINIANGQNLHAIVFAATEDATIGEGTEKSLELISTEIEAIAKNSGLAPVLYYRKGQRFNQANLERIYQQLDGENLENDVVLFYFLGHGYSQRSKYPNLLFLNTDGELDEAEIAGYSVNLKTISDELLTKKARLTIVIGEACNDDLSVEEVTETGESFSTMKPVLADKSRYKRLFLNASGSFIFWSSQTGQPSYISPTKGGAFTQGFLSALQEQTAKNENDITTTSWSKILENTINNTQTIAKKISYNMSKILNLRLPINSVIIRRQWMTKTVNANVTAFLLGLSEWLLRIMWRKVLNRL
;
A
#
# COMPACT_ATOMS: atom_id res chain seq x y z
N MET A 1 43.77 19.34 32.40
CA MET A 1 43.21 19.64 31.06
C MET A 1 42.86 18.39 30.24
N ASN A 2 43.59 17.28 30.37
CA ASN A 2 43.32 16.06 29.58
C ASN A 2 41.95 15.43 29.88
N ASN A 3 41.51 15.40 31.14
CA ASN A 3 40.23 14.75 31.51
C ASN A 3 38.99 15.48 30.95
N LEU A 4 39.04 16.82 30.84
CA LEU A 4 37.94 17.60 30.27
C LEU A 4 37.81 17.37 28.75
N ARG A 5 38.94 17.13 28.07
CA ARG A 5 38.98 16.85 26.63
C ARG A 5 38.44 15.47 26.29
N HIS A 6 38.74 14.46 27.12
CA HIS A 6 38.17 13.12 26.98
C HIS A 6 36.67 13.09 27.32
N PHE A 7 36.25 13.85 28.34
CA PHE A 7 34.83 13.99 28.69
C PHE A 7 34.04 14.65 27.55
N LEU A 8 34.53 15.75 26.98
CA LEU A 8 33.89 16.42 25.82
C LEU A 8 33.83 15.52 24.57
N LEU A 9 34.89 14.76 24.28
CA LEU A 9 34.90 13.80 23.17
C LEU A 9 33.87 12.68 23.38
N PHE A 10 33.72 12.17 24.61
CA PHE A 10 32.72 11.16 24.94
C PHE A 10 31.28 11.70 24.82
N THR A 11 31.00 12.91 25.33
CA THR A 11 29.68 13.53 25.22
C THR A 11 29.30 13.84 23.77
N ILE A 12 30.25 14.30 22.95
CA ILE A 12 30.03 14.52 21.51
C ILE A 12 29.74 13.18 20.80
N CYS A 13 30.45 12.11 21.15
CA CYS A 13 30.20 10.78 20.57
C CYS A 13 28.81 10.24 20.96
N CYS A 14 28.35 10.46 22.19
CA CYS A 14 27.00 10.08 22.63
C CYS A 14 25.89 10.93 21.97
N LEU A 15 26.16 12.19 21.64
CA LEU A 15 25.23 13.07 20.91
C LEU A 15 25.11 12.71 19.42
N PHE A 16 26.01 11.88 18.89
CA PHE A 16 25.96 11.34 17.52
C PHE A 16 25.50 9.89 17.43
N ILE A 17 25.04 9.29 18.53
CA ILE A 17 24.17 8.11 18.45
C ILE A 17 22.81 8.62 17.94
N ASN A 18 22.79 9.03 16.69
CA ASN A 18 21.56 9.04 15.91
C ASN A 18 21.10 7.58 15.98
N ILE A 19 20.05 7.34 16.73
CA ILE A 19 19.21 6.18 16.49
C ILE A 19 18.83 6.34 15.03
N ALA A 20 19.52 5.60 14.16
CA ALA A 20 19.15 5.48 12.77
C ALA A 20 17.80 4.76 12.80
N ASN A 21 16.72 5.52 12.97
CA ASN A 21 15.37 5.04 12.78
C ASN A 21 15.28 4.68 11.30
N GLY A 22 15.58 3.42 11.00
CA GLY A 22 15.37 2.85 9.69
C GLY A 22 13.91 3.03 9.32
N GLN A 23 13.66 3.61 8.15
CA GLN A 23 12.30 3.81 7.65
C GLN A 23 11.78 2.45 7.17
N ASN A 24 10.65 2.01 7.71
CA ASN A 24 10.07 0.70 7.39
C ASN A 24 8.92 0.80 6.38
N LEU A 25 8.72 -0.30 5.66
CA LEU A 25 7.50 -0.61 4.93
C LEU A 25 6.74 -1.69 5.70
N HIS A 26 5.71 -1.31 6.43
CA HIS A 26 4.77 -2.24 7.07
C HIS A 26 3.76 -2.70 6.03
N ALA A 27 3.98 -3.88 5.46
CA ALA A 27 3.11 -4.47 4.44
C ALA A 27 2.17 -5.50 5.08
N ILE A 28 0.89 -5.15 5.17
CA ILE A 28 -0.18 -5.95 5.74
C ILE A 28 -1.01 -6.52 4.59
N VAL A 29 -0.96 -7.84 4.39
CA VAL A 29 -1.68 -8.49 3.29
C VAL A 29 -2.58 -9.58 3.83
N PHE A 30 -3.87 -9.45 3.58
CA PHE A 30 -4.88 -10.48 3.85
C PHE A 30 -5.30 -11.10 2.53
N ALA A 31 -5.21 -12.42 2.43
CA ALA A 31 -5.54 -13.16 1.22
C ALA A 31 -6.35 -14.43 1.53
N ALA A 32 -7.56 -14.51 0.98
CA ALA A 32 -8.47 -15.65 1.08
C ALA A 32 -8.02 -16.81 0.17
N THR A 33 -6.81 -17.33 0.36
CA THR A 33 -6.18 -18.32 -0.54
C THR A 33 -6.76 -19.73 -0.41
N GLU A 34 -7.49 -20.01 0.67
CA GLU A 34 -8.15 -21.29 0.93
C GLU A 34 -9.66 -21.21 0.65
N ASP A 35 -10.14 -20.12 0.05
CA ASP A 35 -11.53 -19.97 -0.38
C ASP A 35 -11.85 -20.88 -1.57
N ALA A 36 -13.01 -21.54 -1.53
CA ALA A 36 -13.38 -22.52 -2.55
C ALA A 36 -13.63 -21.89 -3.93
N THR A 37 -14.03 -20.62 -3.99
CA THR A 37 -14.46 -19.97 -5.23
C THR A 37 -13.38 -19.09 -5.86
N ILE A 38 -12.60 -18.38 -5.04
CA ILE A 38 -11.61 -17.41 -5.51
C ILE A 38 -10.17 -17.73 -5.07
N GLY A 39 -9.95 -18.84 -4.36
CA GLY A 39 -8.68 -19.16 -3.71
C GLY A 39 -7.48 -19.21 -4.67
N GLU A 40 -7.60 -19.90 -5.80
CA GLU A 40 -6.52 -20.03 -6.80
C GLU A 40 -6.08 -18.66 -7.35
N GLY A 41 -7.06 -17.85 -7.78
CA GLY A 41 -6.77 -16.51 -8.29
C GLY A 41 -6.23 -15.59 -7.19
N THR A 42 -6.69 -15.77 -5.96
CA THR A 42 -6.23 -15.00 -4.80
C THR A 42 -4.78 -15.32 -4.47
N GLU A 43 -4.37 -16.59 -4.50
CA GLU A 43 -2.96 -16.98 -4.36
C GLU A 43 -2.10 -16.38 -5.48
N LYS A 44 -2.61 -16.33 -6.72
CA LYS A 44 -1.89 -15.68 -7.82
C LYS A 44 -1.73 -14.17 -7.61
N SER A 45 -2.77 -13.46 -7.17
CA SER A 45 -2.66 -12.05 -6.79
C SER A 45 -1.67 -11.83 -5.65
N LEU A 46 -1.68 -12.70 -4.64
CA LEU A 46 -0.76 -12.64 -3.51
C LEU A 46 0.70 -12.78 -3.96
N GLU A 47 1.01 -13.72 -4.86
CA GLU A 47 2.36 -13.89 -5.43
C GLU A 47 2.84 -12.60 -6.13
N LEU A 48 1.98 -12.01 -6.96
CA LEU A 48 2.28 -10.79 -7.71
C LEU A 48 2.51 -9.60 -6.78
N ILE A 49 1.61 -9.38 -5.82
CA ILE A 49 1.73 -8.28 -4.84
C ILE A 49 2.92 -8.48 -3.91
N SER A 50 3.20 -9.71 -3.46
CA SER A 50 4.36 -10.00 -2.61
C SER A 50 5.67 -9.67 -3.33
N THR A 51 5.78 -10.05 -4.61
CA THR A 51 6.94 -9.71 -5.45
C THR A 51 7.10 -8.20 -5.60
N GLU A 52 6.01 -7.47 -5.81
CA GLU A 52 6.06 -6.01 -5.91
C GLU A 52 6.40 -5.35 -4.56
N ILE A 53 5.92 -5.86 -3.43
CA ILE A 53 6.27 -5.36 -2.09
C ILE A 53 7.79 -5.46 -1.86
N GLU A 54 8.40 -6.58 -2.24
CA GLU A 54 9.86 -6.74 -2.18
C GLU A 54 10.58 -5.75 -3.10
N ALA A 55 10.06 -5.53 -4.31
CA ALA A 55 10.59 -4.54 -5.24
C ALA A 55 10.48 -3.11 -4.67
N ILE A 56 9.36 -2.77 -4.03
CA ILE A 56 9.15 -1.49 -3.36
C ILE A 56 10.19 -1.31 -2.26
N ALA A 57 10.31 -2.27 -1.34
CA ALA A 57 11.26 -2.21 -0.23
C ALA A 57 12.70 -2.03 -0.74
N LYS A 58 13.13 -2.90 -1.67
CA LYS A 58 14.47 -2.88 -2.26
C LYS A 58 14.80 -1.58 -2.98
N ASN A 59 13.88 -1.07 -3.80
CA ASN A 59 14.16 0.08 -4.66
C ASN A 59 13.96 1.43 -3.95
N SER A 60 13.09 1.50 -2.94
CA SER A 60 12.94 2.68 -2.09
C SER A 60 14.01 2.75 -0.99
N GLY A 61 14.56 1.61 -0.56
CA GLY A 61 15.46 1.54 0.59
C GLY A 61 14.74 1.45 1.94
N LEU A 62 13.44 1.16 1.94
CA LEU A 62 12.66 0.89 3.14
C LEU A 62 12.92 -0.56 3.61
N ALA A 63 13.05 -0.76 4.93
CA ALA A 63 13.13 -2.10 5.50
C ALA A 63 11.73 -2.74 5.57
N PRO A 64 11.50 -3.94 5.01
CA PRO A 64 10.17 -4.55 5.00
C PRO A 64 9.81 -5.17 6.36
N VAL A 65 8.60 -4.89 6.85
CA VAL A 65 7.94 -5.58 7.97
C VAL A 65 6.66 -6.21 7.43
N LEU A 66 6.64 -7.54 7.31
CA LEU A 66 5.62 -8.26 6.55
C LEU A 66 4.58 -8.94 7.46
N TYR A 67 3.30 -8.62 7.25
CA TYR A 67 2.16 -9.22 7.93
C TYR A 67 1.26 -9.95 6.93
N TYR A 68 1.75 -11.03 6.33
CA TYR A 68 0.94 -11.86 5.44
C TYR A 68 0.00 -12.77 6.26
N ARG A 69 -1.27 -12.75 5.93
CA ARG A 69 -2.37 -13.44 6.62
C ARG A 69 -3.19 -14.19 5.57
N LYS A 70 -2.90 -15.49 5.48
CA LYS A 70 -3.56 -16.44 4.58
C LYS A 70 -3.93 -17.73 5.33
N GLY A 71 -4.79 -18.56 4.73
CA GLY A 71 -5.33 -19.77 5.35
C GLY A 71 -5.89 -19.50 6.74
N GLN A 72 -5.48 -20.28 7.74
CA GLN A 72 -5.92 -20.11 9.14
C GLN A 72 -5.56 -18.75 9.78
N ARG A 73 -4.67 -17.97 9.17
CA ARG A 73 -4.34 -16.62 9.64
C ARG A 73 -5.18 -15.53 8.98
N PHE A 74 -5.95 -15.85 7.94
CA PHE A 74 -6.91 -14.95 7.30
C PHE A 74 -8.17 -14.85 8.17
N ASN A 75 -8.12 -13.98 9.18
CA ASN A 75 -9.26 -13.71 10.06
C ASN A 75 -9.15 -12.34 10.72
N GLN A 76 -10.29 -11.82 11.19
CA GLN A 76 -10.38 -10.51 11.84
C GLN A 76 -9.54 -10.41 13.12
N ALA A 77 -9.43 -11.47 13.92
CA ALA A 77 -8.61 -11.45 15.13
C ALA A 77 -7.13 -11.16 14.81
N ASN A 78 -6.63 -11.58 13.64
CA ASN A 78 -5.29 -11.22 13.20
C ASN A 78 -5.17 -9.76 12.75
N LEU A 79 -6.23 -9.16 12.22
CA LEU A 79 -6.27 -7.72 11.91
C LEU A 79 -6.13 -6.90 13.19
N GLU A 80 -6.89 -7.25 14.23
CA GLU A 80 -6.85 -6.60 15.54
C GLU A 80 -5.47 -6.73 16.21
N ARG A 81 -4.85 -7.91 16.13
CA ARG A 81 -3.47 -8.10 16.63
C ARG A 81 -2.47 -7.20 15.92
N ILE A 82 -2.61 -6.99 14.61
CA ILE A 82 -1.73 -6.10 13.86
C ILE A 82 -1.93 -4.66 14.30
N TYR A 83 -3.17 -4.22 14.54
CA TYR A 83 -3.42 -2.88 15.09
C TYR A 83 -2.72 -2.66 16.43
N GLN A 84 -2.82 -3.64 17.34
CA GLN A 84 -2.16 -3.61 18.64
C GLN A 84 -0.63 -3.60 18.52
N GLN A 85 -0.07 -4.34 17.55
CA GLN A 85 1.37 -4.31 17.27
C GLN A 85 1.82 -2.92 16.79
N LEU A 86 1.07 -2.29 15.89
CA LEU A 86 1.38 -0.96 15.38
C LEU A 86 1.21 0.15 16.41
N ASP A 87 0.36 -0.02 17.42
CA ASP A 87 0.22 0.94 18.53
C ASP A 87 1.51 1.10 19.35
N GLY A 88 2.37 0.07 19.34
CA GLY A 88 3.67 0.11 20.01
C GLY A 88 4.79 0.76 19.19
N GLU A 89 4.54 1.12 17.93
CA GLU A 89 5.57 1.55 16.98
C GLU A 89 5.50 3.06 16.70
N ASN A 90 6.66 3.68 16.43
CA ASN A 90 6.71 5.05 15.92
C ASN A 90 6.76 5.05 14.39
N LEU A 91 5.60 5.27 13.76
CA LEU A 91 5.45 5.19 12.30
C LEU A 91 5.66 6.52 11.56
N GLU A 92 6.05 7.61 12.23
CA GLU A 92 6.10 8.97 11.63
C GLU A 92 6.96 9.08 10.36
N ASN A 93 7.90 8.16 10.15
CA ASN A 93 8.74 8.09 8.95
C ASN A 93 8.45 6.88 8.04
N ASP A 94 7.56 6.00 8.48
CA ASP A 94 7.29 4.69 7.90
C ASP A 94 6.15 4.76 6.86
N VAL A 95 6.07 3.71 6.06
CA VAL A 95 4.96 3.45 5.13
C VAL A 95 4.14 2.31 5.67
N VAL A 96 2.81 2.47 5.70
CA VAL A 96 1.87 1.37 5.93
C VAL A 96 1.15 1.07 4.62
N LEU A 97 1.27 -0.17 4.14
CA LEU A 97 0.55 -0.69 2.99
C LEU A 97 -0.38 -1.81 3.46
N PHE A 98 -1.68 -1.58 3.42
CA PHE A 98 -2.69 -2.60 3.61
C PHE A 98 -3.25 -3.06 2.27
N TYR A 99 -3.29 -4.37 2.04
CA TYR A 99 -3.85 -4.98 0.84
C TYR A 99 -4.75 -6.15 1.24
N PHE A 100 -6.02 -6.09 0.86
CA PHE A 100 -6.97 -7.18 1.03
C PHE A 100 -7.33 -7.81 -0.32
N LEU A 101 -7.28 -9.13 -0.36
CA LEU A 101 -7.66 -9.99 -1.49
C LEU A 101 -8.69 -11.01 -0.97
N GLY A 102 -9.96 -10.85 -1.34
CA GLY A 102 -11.00 -11.77 -0.88
C GLY A 102 -12.40 -11.30 -1.22
N HIS A 103 -13.38 -11.94 -0.56
CA HIS A 103 -14.78 -11.57 -0.70
C HIS A 103 -15.09 -10.22 -0.07
N GLY A 104 -16.13 -9.59 -0.62
CA GLY A 104 -16.72 -8.41 -0.03
C GLY A 104 -18.10 -8.16 -0.60
N TYR A 105 -18.80 -7.22 0.01
CA TYR A 105 -20.18 -6.91 -0.35
C TYR A 105 -20.51 -5.47 0.00
N SER A 106 -21.62 -5.02 -0.56
CA SER A 106 -22.18 -3.72 -0.26
C SER A 106 -23.22 -3.78 0.85
N GLN A 107 -23.20 -2.81 1.75
CA GLN A 107 -24.33 -2.44 2.59
C GLN A 107 -24.84 -1.04 2.21
N ARG A 108 -25.00 -0.80 0.90
CA ARG A 108 -25.30 0.54 0.32
C ARG A 108 -24.26 1.60 0.71
N SER A 109 -23.06 1.13 1.02
CA SER A 109 -21.90 1.93 1.41
C SER A 109 -21.05 2.20 0.17
N LYS A 110 -20.37 3.36 0.17
CA LYS A 110 -19.37 3.68 -0.86
C LYS A 110 -18.20 2.68 -0.86
N TYR A 111 -17.84 2.18 0.31
CA TYR A 111 -16.69 1.31 0.54
C TYR A 111 -17.17 -0.12 0.80
N PRO A 112 -16.52 -1.14 0.23
CA PRO A 112 -16.93 -2.52 0.46
C PRO A 112 -16.73 -2.91 1.93
N ASN A 113 -17.61 -3.80 2.40
CA ASN A 113 -17.33 -4.61 3.58
C ASN A 113 -16.47 -5.79 3.15
N LEU A 114 -15.34 -5.99 3.82
CA LEU A 114 -14.38 -7.04 3.53
C LEU A 114 -14.65 -8.22 4.44
N LEU A 115 -14.77 -9.43 3.87
CA LEU A 115 -15.06 -10.63 4.63
C LEU A 115 -13.76 -11.34 5.03
N PHE A 116 -13.45 -11.39 6.33
CA PHE A 116 -12.26 -12.05 6.88
C PHE A 116 -12.53 -13.52 7.21
N LEU A 117 -13.06 -14.26 6.23
CA LEU A 117 -13.39 -15.67 6.31
C LEU A 117 -13.17 -16.32 4.94
N ASN A 118 -12.51 -17.49 4.91
CA ASN A 118 -12.54 -18.35 3.72
C ASN A 118 -13.88 -19.09 3.73
N THR A 119 -14.63 -19.06 2.63
CA THR A 119 -15.93 -19.72 2.50
C THR A 119 -15.87 -20.85 1.48
N ASP A 120 -16.78 -21.80 1.61
CA ASP A 120 -17.09 -22.84 0.64
C ASP A 120 -18.18 -22.43 -0.37
N GLY A 121 -18.74 -21.22 -0.26
CA GLY A 121 -19.73 -20.68 -1.17
C GLY A 121 -21.08 -20.32 -0.52
N GLU A 122 -21.34 -20.80 0.69
CA GLU A 122 -22.60 -20.54 1.40
C GLU A 122 -22.33 -19.93 2.78
N LEU A 123 -22.85 -18.73 3.04
CA LEU A 123 -22.82 -18.11 4.36
C LEU A 123 -24.17 -17.45 4.63
N ASP A 124 -24.66 -17.55 5.87
CA ASP A 124 -25.83 -16.80 6.28
C ASP A 124 -25.48 -15.31 6.58
N GLU A 125 -26.48 -14.42 6.52
CA GLU A 125 -26.25 -12.98 6.75
C GLU A 125 -25.67 -12.66 8.14
N ALA A 126 -25.98 -13.47 9.15
CA ALA A 126 -25.54 -13.25 10.52
C ALA A 126 -24.06 -13.64 10.71
N GLU A 127 -23.62 -14.73 10.07
CA GLU A 127 -22.23 -15.15 9.98
C GLU A 127 -21.39 -14.10 9.27
N ILE A 128 -21.88 -13.59 8.13
CA ILE A 128 -21.16 -12.56 7.35
C ILE A 128 -20.91 -11.31 8.20
N ALA A 129 -21.91 -10.82 8.93
CA ALA A 129 -21.76 -9.63 9.76
C ALA A 129 -20.68 -9.79 10.84
N GLY A 130 -20.52 -11.00 11.40
CA GLY A 130 -19.54 -11.29 12.46
C GLY A 130 -18.07 -11.31 11.99
N TYR A 131 -17.83 -11.51 10.70
CA TYR A 131 -16.49 -11.61 10.11
C TYR A 131 -16.16 -10.46 9.14
N SER A 132 -16.99 -9.43 9.10
CA SER A 132 -16.87 -8.35 8.13
C SER A 132 -16.36 -7.06 8.74
N VAL A 133 -15.45 -6.40 8.04
CA VAL A 133 -14.99 -5.05 8.40
C VAL A 133 -15.06 -4.15 7.18
N ASN A 134 -15.67 -2.96 7.33
CA ASN A 134 -15.69 -1.99 6.26
C ASN A 134 -14.27 -1.48 5.94
N LEU A 135 -13.92 -1.40 4.65
CA LEU A 135 -12.61 -0.91 4.21
C LEU A 135 -12.30 0.51 4.74
N LYS A 136 -13.33 1.36 4.88
CA LYS A 136 -13.15 2.70 5.46
C LYS A 136 -12.75 2.61 6.93
N THR A 137 -13.35 1.72 7.71
CA THR A 137 -12.99 1.52 9.12
C THR A 137 -11.53 1.11 9.25
N ILE A 138 -11.06 0.19 8.40
CA ILE A 138 -9.65 -0.21 8.34
C ILE A 138 -8.75 0.99 8.03
N SER A 139 -9.13 1.80 7.06
CA SER A 139 -8.38 3.01 6.71
C SER A 139 -8.34 4.04 7.82
N ASP A 140 -9.48 4.28 8.48
CA ASP A 140 -9.55 5.24 9.58
C ASP A 140 -8.67 4.77 10.74
N GLU A 141 -8.68 3.48 11.07
CA GLU A 141 -7.85 2.88 12.11
C GLU A 141 -6.35 3.00 11.79
N LEU A 142 -5.92 2.64 10.57
CA LEU A 142 -4.52 2.74 10.17
C LEU A 142 -4.02 4.20 10.09
N LEU A 143 -4.92 5.15 9.83
CA LEU A 143 -4.59 6.58 9.88
C LEU A 143 -4.26 7.06 11.30
N THR A 144 -4.87 6.47 12.33
CA THR A 144 -4.57 6.84 13.73
C THR A 144 -3.13 6.51 14.13
N LYS A 145 -2.48 5.57 13.42
CA LYS A 145 -1.09 5.16 13.64
C LYS A 145 -0.06 6.19 13.13
N LYS A 146 -0.52 7.24 12.43
CA LYS A 146 0.29 8.39 11.98
C LYS A 146 1.52 8.01 11.15
N ALA A 147 1.39 6.98 10.31
CA ALA A 147 2.42 6.67 9.34
C ALA A 147 2.64 7.85 8.38
N ARG A 148 3.87 8.04 7.90
CA ARG A 148 4.17 9.10 6.91
C ARG A 148 3.29 8.94 5.67
N LEU A 149 3.15 7.70 5.20
CA LEU A 149 2.33 7.33 4.06
C LEU A 149 1.49 6.10 4.42
N THR A 150 0.17 6.22 4.31
CA THR A 150 -0.78 5.10 4.50
C THR A 150 -1.49 4.79 3.20
N ILE A 151 -1.35 3.57 2.70
CA ILE A 151 -2.01 3.08 1.50
C ILE A 151 -2.91 1.91 1.88
N VAL A 152 -4.19 1.99 1.57
CA VAL A 152 -5.19 0.96 1.90
C VAL A 152 -5.89 0.51 0.63
N ILE A 153 -5.76 -0.76 0.29
CA ILE A 153 -6.32 -1.37 -0.92
C ILE A 153 -7.28 -2.49 -0.51
N GLY A 154 -8.52 -2.44 -0.98
CA GLY A 154 -9.48 -3.54 -0.92
C GLY A 154 -9.84 -4.05 -2.31
N GLU A 155 -9.31 -5.21 -2.70
CA GLU A 155 -9.76 -5.92 -3.89
C GLU A 155 -10.82 -6.94 -3.49
N ALA A 156 -12.08 -6.51 -3.59
CA ALA A 156 -13.26 -7.26 -3.20
C ALA A 156 -14.49 -6.75 -3.97
N CYS A 157 -15.54 -7.56 -4.06
CA CYS A 157 -16.82 -7.12 -4.62
C CYS A 157 -17.46 -6.03 -3.74
N ASN A 158 -18.32 -5.22 -4.36
CA ASN A 158 -19.10 -4.18 -3.70
C ASN A 158 -20.53 -4.16 -4.27
N ASP A 159 -21.03 -5.33 -4.65
CA ASP A 159 -22.41 -5.62 -5.00
C ASP A 159 -23.11 -6.34 -3.84
N ASP A 160 -24.36 -6.72 -4.05
CA ASP A 160 -25.07 -7.57 -3.10
C ASP A 160 -24.41 -8.96 -3.07
N LEU A 161 -24.49 -9.66 -1.94
CA LEU A 161 -23.86 -10.98 -1.76
C LEU A 161 -24.44 -11.99 -2.76
N SER A 162 -23.77 -12.17 -3.90
CA SER A 162 -23.97 -13.30 -4.80
C SER A 162 -22.64 -14.04 -4.95
N VAL A 163 -22.51 -15.16 -4.25
CA VAL A 163 -21.35 -16.05 -4.36
C VAL A 163 -21.63 -17.01 -5.52
N GLU A 164 -21.51 -16.53 -6.76
CA GLU A 164 -21.65 -17.39 -7.93
C GLU A 164 -20.32 -18.06 -8.28
N GLU A 165 -20.39 -19.37 -8.53
CA GLU A 165 -19.27 -20.23 -8.89
C GLU A 165 -18.76 -19.88 -10.31
N VAL A 166 -17.47 -19.54 -10.45
CA VAL A 166 -16.88 -19.20 -11.75
C VAL A 166 -16.01 -20.34 -12.24
N THR A 167 -16.39 -20.99 -13.35
CA THR A 167 -15.58 -22.02 -14.04
C THR A 167 -15.06 -21.51 -15.40
N GLU A 168 -13.78 -21.79 -15.70
CA GLU A 168 -12.98 -21.22 -16.81
C GLU A 168 -13.23 -21.81 -18.22
N THR A 169 -12.82 -21.05 -19.25
CA THR A 169 -11.92 -21.59 -20.31
C THR A 169 -10.81 -20.59 -20.66
N GLY A 170 -9.62 -21.11 -20.96
CA GLY A 170 -8.33 -20.41 -20.95
C GLY A 170 -8.15 -19.16 -21.83
N GLU A 171 -7.26 -18.27 -21.35
CA GLU A 171 -6.88 -17.05 -22.03
C GLU A 171 -5.35 -16.89 -22.13
N SER A 172 -4.92 -16.38 -23.29
CA SER A 172 -3.54 -15.93 -23.53
C SER A 172 -3.44 -14.44 -23.22
N PHE A 173 -2.89 -14.12 -22.05
CA PHE A 173 -2.46 -12.77 -21.70
C PHE A 173 -0.95 -12.66 -21.78
N SER A 174 -0.46 -11.53 -22.31
CA SER A 174 0.95 -11.19 -22.29
C SER A 174 1.44 -11.19 -20.85
N THR A 175 2.44 -12.01 -20.55
CA THR A 175 3.19 -11.93 -19.32
C THR A 175 3.81 -10.52 -19.21
N MET A 176 3.68 -9.88 -18.04
CA MET A 176 4.44 -8.67 -17.74
C MET A 176 5.92 -9.01 -17.89
N LYS A 177 6.59 -8.42 -18.87
CA LYS A 177 8.04 -8.55 -18.99
C LYS A 177 8.67 -7.79 -17.82
N PRO A 178 9.74 -8.31 -17.20
CA PRO A 178 10.44 -7.58 -16.15
C PRO A 178 10.95 -6.25 -16.73
N VAL A 179 10.42 -5.14 -16.21
CA VAL A 179 10.88 -3.80 -16.57
C VAL A 179 12.06 -3.44 -15.67
N LEU A 180 13.11 -2.87 -16.25
CA LEU A 180 14.23 -2.32 -15.48
C LEU A 180 13.71 -1.19 -14.56
N ALA A 181 13.70 -1.44 -13.26
CA ALA A 181 13.20 -0.51 -12.25
C ALA A 181 14.16 0.68 -12.03
N ASP A 182 13.59 1.87 -11.84
CA ASP A 182 14.30 3.07 -11.42
C ASP A 182 14.09 3.34 -9.92
N LYS A 183 15.15 3.14 -9.13
CA LYS A 183 15.15 3.34 -7.67
C LYS A 183 14.66 4.73 -7.26
N SER A 184 15.00 5.75 -8.04
CA SER A 184 14.64 7.14 -7.71
C SER A 184 13.12 7.35 -7.76
N ARG A 185 12.43 6.65 -8.66
CA ARG A 185 10.97 6.68 -8.82
C ARG A 185 10.26 5.96 -7.67
N TYR A 186 10.78 4.81 -7.23
CA TYR A 186 10.29 4.15 -6.02
C TYR A 186 10.48 5.02 -4.78
N LYS A 187 11.65 5.65 -4.61
CA LYS A 187 11.87 6.61 -3.52
C LYS A 187 10.86 7.75 -3.58
N ARG A 188 10.61 8.31 -4.76
CA ARG A 188 9.61 9.37 -4.93
C ARG A 188 8.20 8.95 -4.50
N LEU A 189 7.78 7.74 -4.86
CA LEU A 189 6.43 7.24 -4.59
C LEU A 189 6.24 6.76 -3.15
N PHE A 190 7.25 6.16 -2.53
CA PHE A 190 7.08 5.49 -1.22
C PHE A 190 7.91 6.13 -0.10
N LEU A 191 9.14 6.56 -0.38
CA LEU A 191 10.03 7.15 0.63
C LEU A 191 9.74 8.64 0.88
N ASN A 192 9.45 9.39 -0.18
CA ASN A 192 9.33 10.86 -0.14
C ASN A 192 7.87 11.32 -0.14
N ALA A 193 6.92 10.45 -0.51
CA ALA A 193 5.51 10.77 -0.46
C ALA A 193 5.00 10.78 0.98
N SER A 194 3.92 11.51 1.23
CA SER A 194 3.22 11.51 2.51
C SER A 194 1.73 11.69 2.31
N GLY A 195 0.95 11.39 3.34
CA GLY A 195 -0.51 11.45 3.33
C GLY A 195 -1.12 10.06 3.22
N SER A 196 -2.33 9.98 2.68
CA SER A 196 -3.04 8.71 2.61
C SER A 196 -3.83 8.50 1.34
N PHE A 197 -3.97 7.21 1.01
CA PHE A 197 -4.79 6.73 -0.08
C PHE A 197 -5.65 5.54 0.35
N ILE A 198 -6.89 5.54 -0.12
CA ILE A 198 -7.80 4.41 -0.05
C ILE A 198 -8.24 4.05 -1.47
N PHE A 199 -8.09 2.77 -1.82
CA PHE A 199 -8.37 2.20 -3.13
C PHE A 199 -9.26 0.97 -2.98
N TRP A 200 -10.18 0.79 -3.92
CA TRP A 200 -10.98 -0.41 -3.99
C TRP A 200 -11.37 -0.73 -5.43
N SER A 201 -11.55 -2.02 -5.72
CA SER A 201 -11.63 -2.55 -7.09
C SER A 201 -12.99 -2.35 -7.79
N SER A 202 -14.07 -2.14 -7.02
CA SER A 202 -15.46 -2.18 -7.51
C SER A 202 -16.32 -1.03 -6.95
N GLN A 203 -17.16 -0.38 -7.77
CA GLN A 203 -18.13 0.59 -7.23
C GLN A 203 -19.29 -0.12 -6.54
N THR A 204 -20.07 0.62 -5.74
CA THR A 204 -21.34 0.12 -5.18
C THR A 204 -22.21 -0.46 -6.29
N GLY A 205 -22.68 -1.70 -6.12
CA GLY A 205 -23.45 -2.45 -7.10
C GLY A 205 -22.62 -3.13 -8.20
N GLN A 206 -21.30 -3.26 -8.05
CA GLN A 206 -20.45 -3.94 -9.03
C GLN A 206 -19.61 -5.07 -8.43
N PRO A 207 -19.38 -6.14 -9.20
CA PRO A 207 -18.45 -7.20 -8.82
C PRO A 207 -17.00 -6.76 -8.98
N SER A 208 -16.09 -7.53 -8.37
CA SER A 208 -14.66 -7.52 -8.64
C SER A 208 -14.28 -8.82 -9.34
N TYR A 209 -13.40 -8.74 -10.34
CA TYR A 209 -13.08 -9.90 -11.20
C TYR A 209 -11.72 -10.47 -10.89
N ILE A 210 -11.64 -11.80 -10.87
CA ILE A 210 -10.41 -12.56 -10.60
C ILE A 210 -10.27 -13.68 -11.62
N SER A 211 -9.03 -13.94 -12.05
CA SER A 211 -8.68 -15.09 -12.88
C SER A 211 -7.86 -16.08 -12.05
N PRO A 212 -8.19 -17.37 -12.05
CA PRO A 212 -7.40 -18.41 -11.37
C PRO A 212 -5.92 -18.41 -11.76
N THR A 213 -5.62 -18.15 -13.04
CA THR A 213 -4.24 -18.22 -13.56
C THR A 213 -3.50 -16.89 -13.61
N LYS A 214 -4.21 -15.75 -13.55
CA LYS A 214 -3.62 -14.40 -13.68
C LYS A 214 -3.78 -13.52 -12.43
N GLY A 215 -4.64 -13.93 -11.51
CA GLY A 215 -5.03 -13.14 -10.35
C GLY A 215 -6.06 -12.07 -10.69
N GLY A 216 -6.25 -11.17 -9.75
CA GLY A 216 -7.26 -10.12 -9.75
C GLY A 216 -7.06 -9.07 -10.84
N ALA A 217 -8.14 -8.62 -11.45
CA ALA A 217 -8.12 -7.56 -12.47
C ALA A 217 -7.59 -6.24 -11.89
N PHE A 218 -7.87 -5.96 -10.61
CA PHE A 218 -7.35 -4.78 -9.95
C PHE A 218 -5.86 -4.94 -9.64
N THR A 219 -5.44 -6.06 -9.05
CA THR A 219 -4.02 -6.38 -8.84
C THR A 219 -3.20 -6.18 -10.13
N GLN A 220 -3.63 -6.79 -11.24
CA GLN A 220 -2.93 -6.68 -12.51
C GLN A 220 -2.90 -5.24 -13.04
N GLY A 221 -4.03 -4.53 -12.97
CA GLY A 221 -4.11 -3.15 -13.44
C GLY A 221 -3.24 -2.19 -12.63
N PHE A 222 -3.25 -2.34 -11.31
CA PHE A 222 -2.43 -1.57 -10.38
C PHE A 222 -0.93 -1.82 -10.60
N LEU A 223 -0.53 -3.08 -10.71
CA LEU A 223 0.87 -3.43 -10.93
C LEU A 223 1.39 -2.92 -12.27
N SER A 224 0.61 -3.05 -13.35
CA SER A 224 0.99 -2.47 -14.66
C SER A 224 1.21 -0.96 -14.54
N ALA A 225 0.28 -0.25 -13.88
CA ALA A 225 0.38 1.19 -13.71
C ALA A 225 1.58 1.61 -12.84
N LEU A 226 1.84 0.89 -11.75
CA LEU A 226 2.99 1.14 -10.87
C LEU A 226 4.32 0.88 -11.59
N GLN A 227 4.40 -0.22 -12.33
CA GLN A 227 5.60 -0.62 -13.08
C GLN A 227 5.88 0.34 -14.24
N GLU A 228 4.86 0.83 -14.94
CA GLU A 228 5.00 1.90 -15.94
C GLU A 228 5.57 3.18 -15.32
N GLN A 229 5.07 3.56 -14.14
CA GLN A 229 5.51 4.78 -13.44
C GLN A 229 6.88 4.63 -12.78
N THR A 230 7.35 3.41 -12.54
CA THR A 230 8.66 3.13 -11.93
C THR A 230 9.70 2.58 -12.91
N ALA A 231 9.31 2.36 -14.16
CA ALA A 231 10.17 1.97 -15.24
C ALA A 231 11.30 2.98 -15.47
N LYS A 232 12.50 2.46 -15.76
CA LYS A 232 13.59 3.28 -16.27
C LYS A 232 13.23 3.75 -17.68
N ASN A 233 13.10 5.07 -17.83
CA ASN A 233 12.86 5.73 -19.10
C ASN A 233 13.51 7.12 -19.09
N GLU A 234 13.60 7.74 -20.27
CA GLU A 234 14.24 9.06 -20.44
C GLU A 234 13.38 10.22 -19.91
N ASN A 235 12.11 9.98 -19.55
CA ASN A 235 11.24 11.04 -19.06
C ASN A 235 11.73 11.54 -17.70
N ASP A 236 11.47 12.81 -17.41
CA ASP A 236 11.81 13.40 -16.13
C ASP A 236 11.15 12.63 -14.96
N ILE A 237 11.94 12.31 -13.92
CA ILE A 237 11.49 11.70 -12.67
C ILE A 237 10.34 12.48 -12.03
N THR A 238 10.28 13.81 -12.20
CA THR A 238 9.23 14.67 -11.66
C THR A 238 7.84 14.28 -12.16
N THR A 239 7.78 13.65 -13.34
CA THR A 239 6.56 13.15 -13.97
C THR A 239 6.00 11.89 -13.32
N THR A 240 6.78 11.21 -12.48
CA THR A 240 6.35 10.08 -11.64
C THR A 240 5.40 10.61 -10.58
N SER A 241 4.18 10.11 -10.53
CA SER A 241 3.21 10.53 -9.53
C SER A 241 2.18 9.46 -9.25
N TRP A 242 1.69 9.42 -8.01
CA TRP A 242 0.52 8.63 -7.64
C TRP A 242 -0.66 8.96 -8.55
N SER A 243 -0.91 10.23 -8.91
CA SER A 243 -1.99 10.61 -9.85
C SER A 243 -2.07 9.75 -11.11
N LYS A 244 -0.92 9.47 -11.74
CA LYS A 244 -0.85 8.68 -12.97
C LYS A 244 -1.02 7.19 -12.71
N ILE A 245 -0.42 6.68 -11.63
CA ILE A 245 -0.64 5.28 -11.20
C ILE A 245 -2.14 5.04 -11.05
N LEU A 246 -2.81 5.98 -10.42
CA LEU A 246 -4.23 5.92 -10.17
C LEU A 246 -5.06 5.90 -11.44
N GLU A 247 -4.89 6.89 -12.31
CA GLU A 247 -5.59 6.96 -13.59
C GLU A 247 -5.35 5.70 -14.45
N ASN A 248 -4.10 5.25 -14.55
CA ASN A 248 -3.76 4.05 -15.31
C ASN A 248 -4.32 2.79 -14.65
N THR A 249 -4.38 2.72 -13.31
CA THR A 249 -5.02 1.60 -12.59
C THR A 249 -6.47 1.48 -13.00
N ILE A 250 -7.24 2.58 -13.01
CA ILE A 250 -8.64 2.59 -13.46
C ILE A 250 -8.75 2.00 -14.88
N ASN A 251 -7.99 2.55 -15.82
CA ASN A 251 -8.07 2.17 -17.23
C ASN A 251 -7.66 0.71 -17.47
N ASN A 252 -6.58 0.27 -16.82
CA ASN A 252 -6.06 -1.09 -16.95
C ASN A 252 -7.02 -2.10 -16.31
N THR A 253 -7.52 -1.84 -15.11
CA THR A 253 -8.49 -2.70 -14.42
C THR A 253 -9.77 -2.85 -15.23
N GLN A 254 -10.33 -1.76 -15.75
CA GLN A 254 -11.53 -1.83 -16.59
C GLN A 254 -11.30 -2.66 -17.87
N THR A 255 -10.13 -2.53 -18.48
CA THR A 255 -9.77 -3.29 -19.69
C THR A 255 -9.65 -4.78 -19.40
N ILE A 256 -9.02 -5.15 -18.27
CA ILE A 256 -8.85 -6.55 -17.87
C ILE A 256 -10.18 -7.15 -17.42
N ALA A 257 -10.95 -6.43 -16.59
CA ALA A 257 -12.28 -6.83 -16.13
C ALA A 257 -13.23 -7.08 -17.31
N LYS A 258 -13.22 -6.22 -18.34
CA LYS A 258 -14.01 -6.43 -19.57
C LYS A 258 -13.64 -7.72 -20.29
N LYS A 259 -12.37 -8.10 -20.32
CA LYS A 259 -11.92 -9.34 -20.97
C LYS A 259 -12.38 -10.56 -20.17
N ILE A 260 -12.13 -10.57 -18.86
CA ILE A 260 -12.58 -11.64 -17.96
C ILE A 260 -14.10 -11.79 -18.03
N SER A 261 -14.83 -10.67 -17.85
CA SER A 261 -16.30 -10.64 -17.94
C SER A 261 -16.81 -11.09 -19.30
N TYR A 262 -16.18 -10.69 -20.42
CA TYR A 262 -16.58 -11.16 -21.75
C TYR A 262 -16.46 -12.68 -21.86
N ASN A 263 -15.36 -13.26 -21.39
CA ASN A 263 -15.15 -14.71 -21.44
C ASN A 263 -16.08 -15.47 -20.50
N MET A 264 -16.41 -14.91 -19.33
CA MET A 264 -17.48 -15.42 -18.46
C MET A 264 -18.88 -15.27 -19.09
N SER A 265 -19.17 -14.15 -19.76
CA SER A 265 -20.47 -13.85 -20.38
C SER A 265 -20.73 -14.63 -21.67
N LYS A 266 -19.68 -15.12 -22.34
CA LYS A 266 -19.83 -16.07 -23.45
C LYS A 266 -20.45 -17.40 -22.97
N ILE A 267 -20.46 -17.63 -21.64
CA ILE A 267 -21.09 -18.74 -20.95
C ILE A 267 -22.47 -18.34 -20.38
N LEU A 268 -22.70 -17.05 -20.07
CA LEU A 268 -23.98 -16.54 -19.55
C LEU A 268 -24.37 -15.18 -20.18
N ASN A 269 -25.50 -15.14 -20.91
CA ASN A 269 -26.07 -13.92 -21.51
C ASN A 269 -26.47 -12.88 -20.46
N LEU A 270 -25.56 -12.02 -20.00
CA LEU A 270 -25.90 -10.83 -19.22
C LEU A 270 -24.97 -9.65 -19.54
N ARG A 271 -25.54 -8.45 -19.59
CA ARG A 271 -24.90 -7.20 -20.03
C ARG A 271 -24.84 -6.26 -18.83
N LEU A 272 -23.66 -5.86 -18.35
CA LEU A 272 -23.54 -4.86 -17.28
C LEU A 272 -22.43 -3.82 -17.50
N PRO A 273 -22.62 -2.57 -17.01
CA PRO A 273 -21.71 -1.45 -17.19
C PRO A 273 -20.54 -1.49 -16.20
N ILE A 274 -19.31 -1.61 -16.72
CA ILE A 274 -18.06 -1.62 -15.95
C ILE A 274 -17.52 -0.19 -15.87
N ASN A 275 -17.69 0.45 -14.71
CA ASN A 275 -17.01 1.68 -14.33
C ASN A 275 -16.42 1.46 -12.94
N SER A 276 -15.17 1.02 -12.76
CA SER A 276 -14.65 0.79 -11.40
C SER A 276 -13.26 1.35 -11.13
N VAL A 277 -12.99 1.57 -9.84
CA VAL A 277 -11.95 2.37 -9.16
C VAL A 277 -12.36 3.82 -8.85
N ILE A 278 -12.51 4.15 -7.56
CA ILE A 278 -12.71 5.51 -7.03
C ILE A 278 -11.59 5.79 -6.02
N ILE A 279 -11.05 7.01 -6.01
CA ILE A 279 -9.95 7.40 -5.13
C ILE A 279 -10.32 8.64 -4.30
N ARG A 280 -9.86 8.69 -3.05
CA ARG A 280 -9.84 9.91 -2.25
C ARG A 280 -8.42 10.23 -1.78
N ARG A 281 -8.00 11.49 -1.96
CA ARG A 281 -6.77 12.04 -1.36
C ARG A 281 -7.10 12.71 -0.02
N GLN A 282 -6.26 12.49 0.99
CA GLN A 282 -6.14 13.40 2.12
C GLN A 282 -4.72 13.99 2.12
N TRP A 283 -4.67 15.33 1.97
CA TRP A 283 -3.53 16.24 2.11
C TRP A 283 -2.15 15.78 1.61
N MET A 284 -1.75 16.25 0.42
CA MET A 284 -0.35 16.23 -0.05
C MET A 284 0.29 17.61 0.17
N THR A 285 0.68 17.93 1.40
CA THR A 285 1.61 19.05 1.61
C THR A 285 2.63 18.72 2.69
N LYS A 286 3.86 18.47 2.25
CA LYS A 286 5.02 19.27 2.67
C LYS A 286 6.12 19.08 1.63
N THR A 287 6.31 20.09 0.81
CA THR A 287 7.58 20.32 0.14
C THR A 287 8.61 20.50 1.27
N VAL A 288 9.36 19.44 1.60
CA VAL A 288 10.48 19.53 2.53
C VAL A 288 11.62 20.19 1.76
N ASN A 289 11.60 21.52 1.65
CA ASN A 289 12.72 22.33 1.17
C ASN A 289 12.51 23.79 1.58
N ALA A 290 12.85 24.10 2.84
CA ALA A 290 13.14 25.48 3.30
C ALA A 290 13.77 25.51 4.69
N ASN A 291 13.32 24.65 5.62
CA ASN A 291 13.63 24.83 7.04
C ASN A 291 14.94 24.18 7.53
N VAL A 292 15.42 23.12 6.86
CA VAL A 292 16.67 22.44 7.28
C VAL A 292 17.90 23.28 6.92
N THR A 293 17.89 23.94 5.77
CA THR A 293 18.95 24.87 5.35
C THR A 293 19.00 26.11 6.24
N ALA A 294 17.85 26.66 6.62
CA ALA A 294 17.77 27.81 7.54
C ALA A 294 18.27 27.46 8.96
N PHE A 295 17.95 26.27 9.46
CA PHE A 295 18.40 25.82 10.79
C PHE A 295 19.91 25.57 10.84
N LEU A 296 20.49 24.93 9.81
CA LEU A 296 21.92 24.66 9.72
C LEU A 296 22.76 25.94 9.50
N LEU A 297 22.25 26.92 8.74
CA LEU A 297 22.89 28.22 8.57
C LEU A 297 22.79 29.08 9.84
N GLY A 298 21.69 28.99 10.59
CA GLY A 298 21.52 29.70 11.86
C GLY A 298 22.44 29.18 12.97
N LEU A 299 22.66 27.86 13.02
CA LEU A 299 23.56 27.23 13.98
C LEU A 299 25.04 27.56 13.71
N SER A 300 25.46 27.62 12.45
CA SER A 300 26.85 27.96 12.09
C SER A 300 27.18 29.42 12.40
N GLU A 301 26.27 30.36 12.11
CA GLU A 301 26.37 31.78 12.49
C GLU A 301 26.48 31.98 14.00
N TRP A 302 25.65 31.29 14.79
CA TRP A 302 25.66 31.40 16.25
C TRP A 302 26.94 30.84 16.88
N LEU A 303 27.42 29.70 16.40
CA LEU A 303 28.68 29.09 16.85
C LEU A 303 29.90 29.97 16.51
N LEU A 304 29.94 30.54 15.30
CA LEU A 304 30.99 31.47 14.88
C LEU A 304 31.04 32.72 15.77
N ARG A 305 29.88 33.26 16.17
CA ARG A 305 29.79 34.42 17.10
C ARG A 305 30.30 34.10 18.50
N ILE A 306 30.03 32.91 19.01
CA ILE A 306 30.55 32.47 20.33
C ILE A 306 32.06 32.27 20.28
N MET A 307 32.58 31.68 19.21
CA MET A 307 34.02 31.49 19.04
C MET A 307 34.75 32.83 18.94
N TRP A 308 34.22 33.78 18.16
CA TRP A 308 34.80 35.13 18.03
C TRP A 308 34.80 35.93 19.34
N ARG A 309 33.72 35.88 20.14
CA ARG A 309 33.69 36.54 21.46
C ARG A 309 34.73 35.98 22.44
N LYS A 310 35.04 34.69 22.36
CA LYS A 310 36.06 34.07 23.23
C LYS A 310 37.49 34.39 22.80
N VAL A 311 37.72 34.65 21.50
CA VAL A 311 39.03 35.06 20.98
C VAL A 311 39.31 36.52 21.29
N LEU A 312 38.32 37.41 21.13
CA LEU A 312 38.46 38.84 21.45
C LEU A 312 38.65 39.14 22.95
N ASN A 313 38.13 38.30 23.84
CA ASN A 313 38.32 38.45 25.29
C ASN A 313 39.65 37.86 25.80
N ARG A 314 40.55 37.43 24.91
CA ARG A 314 41.88 36.88 25.24
C ARG A 314 43.03 37.62 24.56
N LEU A 315 42.73 38.72 23.87
CA LEU A 315 43.68 39.73 23.40
C LEU A 315 43.53 40.97 24.30
#